data_AF-A0A927XTQ1-F1
#
_entry.id   AF-A0A927XTQ1-F1
#
_cell.length_a   1.000
_cell.length_b   1.000
_cell.length_c   1.000
_cell.angle_alpha   90.00
_cell.angle_beta   90.00
_cell.angle_gamma   90.00
#
_symmetry.space_group_name_H-M   'P 1'
#
loop_
_entity.id
_entity.type
_entity.pdbx_description
1 polymer ?
#
loop_
_entity_poly.entity_id
_entity_poly.type
_entity_poly.pdbx_seq_one_letter_code
_entity_poly.pdbx_strand_id
1 'polypeptide(L)' 'IIFSDGSMLSIDTNVVERDVAENMYQRSELDWLIYNAPLEYARLGIQGKLKAYVRGVSEHRLIG' A
#
# COMPACT_ATOMS: atom_id res chain seq x y z
N ILE A 1 -2.17 10.55 7.56
CA ILE A 1 -1.26 11.58 7.00
C ILE A 1 -1.75 12.94 7.45
N ILE A 2 -0.86 13.77 7.99
CA ILE A 2 -1.17 15.15 8.37
C ILE A 2 -0.47 16.07 7.37
N PHE A 3 -1.23 16.99 6.79
CA PHE A 3 -0.71 17.97 5.84
C PHE A 3 -0.31 19.27 6.54
N SER A 4 0.48 20.09 5.86
CA SER A 4 0.97 21.36 6.41
C SER A 4 -0.15 22.37 6.72
N ASP A 5 -1.32 22.22 6.11
CA ASP A 5 -2.53 23.03 6.37
C ASP A 5 -3.34 22.52 7.58
N GLY A 6 -2.88 21.47 8.26
CA GLY A 6 -3.55 20.85 9.39
C GLY A 6 -4.64 19.85 9.02
N SER A 7 -4.92 19.64 7.73
CA SER A 7 -5.85 18.60 7.29
C SER A 7 -5.27 17.20 7.50
N MET A 8 -6.15 16.22 7.71
CA MET A 8 -5.77 14.84 7.98
C MET A 8 -6.45 13.88 7.00
N LEU A 9 -5.65 13.03 6.37
CA LEU A 9 -6.13 11.84 5.65
C LEU A 9 -5.96 10.62 6.54
N SER A 10 -7.08 9.97 6.88
CA SER A 10 -7.12 8.70 7.59
C SER A 10 -7.49 7.58 6.62
N ILE A 11 -6.74 6.48 6.65
CA ILE A 11 -6.98 5.29 5.82
C ILE A 11 -7.02 4.09 6.76
N ASP A 12 -8.07 3.29 6.66
CA ASP A 12 -8.15 2.01 7.38
C ASP A 12 -7.30 0.97 6.63
N THR A 13 -6.09 0.72 7.13
CA THR A 13 -5.15 -0.20 6.51
C THR A 13 -5.61 -1.65 6.62
N ASN A 14 -6.42 -2.02 7.63
CA ASN A 14 -6.91 -3.39 7.78
C ASN A 14 -7.88 -3.76 6.65
N VAL A 15 -8.79 -2.84 6.30
CA VAL A 15 -9.72 -3.05 5.18
C VAL A 15 -8.96 -3.09 3.87
N VAL A 16 -8.04 -2.15 3.65
CA VAL A 16 -7.25 -2.08 2.42
C VAL A 16 -6.39 -3.34 2.24
N GLU A 17 -5.65 -3.76 3.26
CA GLU A 17 -4.77 -4.94 3.19
C GLU A 17 -5.55 -6.23 2.92
N ARG A 18 -6.71 -6.42 3.55
CA ARG A 18 -7.55 -7.59 3.33
C ARG A 18 -8.04 -7.69 1.88
N ASP A 19 -8.32 -6.56 1.26
CA ASP A 19 -8.89 -6.52 -0.09
C ASP A 19 -7.81 -6.53 -1.19
N VAL A 20 -6.60 -6.06 -0.87
CA VAL A 20 -5.48 -5.91 -1.80
C VAL A 20 -4.50 -7.08 -1.77
N ALA A 21 -4.14 -7.57 -0.58
CA ALA A 21 -3.11 -8.58 -0.40
C ALA A 21 -3.70 -10.00 -0.38
N GLU A 22 -3.21 -10.85 -1.28
CA GLU A 22 -3.63 -12.25 -1.41
C GLU A 22 -2.69 -13.21 -0.66
N ASN A 23 -1.50 -12.74 -0.24
CA ASN A 23 -0.52 -13.53 0.48
C ASN A 23 0.35 -12.68 1.44
N MET A 24 1.15 -13.35 2.27
CA MET A 24 1.99 -12.67 3.28
C MET A 24 3.04 -11.74 2.67
N TYR A 25 3.61 -12.07 1.50
CA TYR A 25 4.60 -11.22 0.84
C TYR A 25 4.00 -9.90 0.36
N GLN A 26 2.82 -9.95 -0.24
CA GLN A 26 2.08 -8.76 -0.65
C GLN A 26 1.71 -7.89 0.55
N ARG A 27 1.34 -8.52 1.67
CA ARG A 27 1.04 -7.79 2.90
C ARG A 27 2.28 -7.11 3.47
N SER A 28 3.43 -7.80 3.53
CA SER A 28 4.69 -7.20 3.95
C SER A 28 5.15 -6.05 3.05
N GLU A 29 4.82 -6.09 1.76
CA GLU A 29 5.11 -4.96 0.86
C GLU A 29 4.23 -3.74 1.18
N LEU A 30 2.95 -3.95 1.48
CA LEU A 30 2.06 -2.87 1.93
C LEU A 30 2.54 -2.30 3.27
N ASP A 31 2.94 -3.15 4.22
CA ASP A 31 3.52 -2.73 5.49
C ASP A 31 4.77 -1.86 5.24
N TRP A 32 5.68 -2.32 4.37
CA TRP A 32 6.86 -1.55 4.00
C TRP A 32 6.48 -0.18 3.42
N LEU A 33 5.47 -0.12 2.55
CA LEU A 33 5.03 1.13 1.93
C LEU A 33 4.41 2.10 2.94
N ILE A 34 3.63 1.59 3.92
CA ILE A 34 3.06 2.41 5.00
C ILE A 34 4.17 3.04 5.85
N TYR A 35 5.19 2.27 6.22
CA TYR A 35 6.27 2.75 7.08
C TYR A 35 7.27 3.66 6.35
N ASN A 36 7.65 3.34 5.12
CA ASN A 36 8.73 4.01 4.40
C ASN A 36 8.23 5.12 3.47
N ALA A 37 7.04 4.97 2.87
CA ALA A 37 6.48 5.91 1.91
C ALA A 37 4.95 6.09 2.09
N PRO A 38 4.48 6.57 3.26
CA PRO A 38 3.05 6.65 3.57
C PRO A 38 2.26 7.50 2.57
N LEU A 39 2.88 8.53 1.98
CA LEU A 39 2.25 9.35 0.95
C LEU A 39 2.00 8.56 -0.35
N GLU A 40 2.92 7.67 -0.73
CA GLU A 40 2.77 6.81 -1.90
C GLU A 40 1.68 5.76 -1.66
N TYR A 41 1.65 5.13 -0.48
CA TYR A 41 0.56 4.23 -0.07
C TYR A 41 -0.80 4.90 -0.22
N ALA A 42 -0.96 6.10 0.35
CA ALA A 42 -2.21 6.84 0.27
C ALA A 42 -2.58 7.22 -1.16
N ARG A 43 -1.60 7.66 -1.96
CA ARG A 43 -1.82 8.00 -3.37
C ARG A 43 -2.29 6.78 -4.16
N LEU A 44 -1.64 5.62 -3.99
CA LEU A 44 -2.04 4.38 -4.65
C LEU A 44 -3.41 3.91 -4.18
N GLY A 45 -3.74 4.07 -2.89
CA GLY A 45 -5.05 3.76 -2.33
C GLY A 45 -6.16 4.59 -2.95
N ILE A 46 -5.99 5.91 -3.01
CA ILE A 46 -6.95 6.84 -3.63
C ILE A 46 -7.11 6.57 -5.13
N GLN A 47 -6.03 6.18 -5.82
CA GLN A 47 -6.07 5.83 -7.24
C GLN A 47 -6.59 4.40 -7.51
N GLY A 48 -6.84 3.59 -6.47
CA GLY A 48 -7.23 2.18 -6.63
C GLY A 48 -6.14 1.29 -7.23
N LYS A 49 -4.86 1.70 -7.13
CA LYS A 49 -3.73 1.02 -7.80
C LYS A 49 -2.91 0.11 -6.89
N LEU A 50 -3.23 0.02 -5.60
CA LEU A 50 -2.50 -0.82 -4.65
C LEU A 50 -2.45 -2.29 -5.09
N LYS A 51 -3.53 -2.83 -5.66
CA LYS A 51 -3.58 -4.22 -6.15
C LYS A 51 -2.62 -4.48 -7.32
N ALA A 52 -2.49 -3.52 -8.24
CA ALA A 52 -1.54 -3.63 -9.33
C ALA A 52 -0.09 -3.52 -8.83
N TYR A 53 0.16 -2.63 -7.86
CA TYR A 53 1.47 -2.45 -7.24
C TYR A 53 1.98 -3.74 -6.57
N VAL A 54 1.19 -4.35 -5.67
CA VAL A 54 1.62 -5.56 -4.94
C VAL A 54 1.77 -6.79 -5.84
N ARG A 55 1.03 -6.86 -6.95
CA ARG A 55 1.17 -7.92 -7.96
C ARG A 55 2.49 -7.80 -8.72
N GLY A 56 2.85 -6.60 -9.16
CA GLY A 56 4.14 -6.35 -9.82
C GLY A 56 5.35 -6.68 -8.95
N VAL A 57 5.26 -6.41 -7.64
CA VAL A 57 6.32 -6.77 -6.68
C VAL A 57 6.44 -8.29 -6.50
N SER A 58 5.32 -9.00 -6.47
CA SER A 58 5.32 -10.47 -6.34
C SER A 58 5.94 -11.15 -7.55
N GLU A 59 5.66 -10.64 -8.75
CA GLU A 59 6.18 -11.18 -10.02
C GLU A 59 7.69 -10.92 -10.18
N HIS A 60 8.20 -9.77 -9.75
CA HIS A 60 9.64 -9.46 -9.82
C HIS A 60 10.52 -10.33 -8.91
N ARG A 61 9.93 -11.04 -7.94
CA ARG A 61 10.66 -11.91 -7.02
C ARG A 61 10.60 -13.40 -7.39
N LEU A 62 9.83 -13.77 -8.42
CA LEU A 62 9.73 -15.14 -8.96
C LEU A 62 10.61 -15.36 -10.19
N ILE A 63 11.14 -14.29 -10.79
CA ILE A 63 12.23 -14.33 -11.77
C ILE A 63 13.56 -14.15 -11.03
N GLY A 64 13.99 -15.19 -10.33
CA GLY A 64 15.29 -15.32 -9.68
C GLY A 64 15.80 -16.74 -9.79
#